data_AF-A0A941JHV6-F1
#
_entry.id   AF-A0A941JHV6-F1
#
_cell.length_a   1.000
_cell.length_b   1.000
_cell.length_c   1.000
_cell.angle_alpha   90.00
_cell.angle_beta   90.00
_cell.angle_gamma   90.00
#
_symmetry.space_group_name_H-M   'P 1'
#
loop_
_entity.id
_entity.type
_entity.pdbx_description
1 polymer ?
#
loop_
_entity_poly.entity_id
_entity_poly.type
_entity_poly.pdbx_seq_one_letter_code
_entity_poly.pdbx_strand_id
1 'polypeptide(L)'
;PATPAAAAPWYVQCLLGLSAWLATLLLLLFIGVSQIVNTQEGALVAGLVLCAAGVAVLRSEAGPFWRQCGTAMAFAGELLVIFGISDSTSFTNACLFVLALAVAVYVLGTDLILRFLSGLLIAGAAAGLIWRGLSPELVDENLFDALWRFDSARAAFLWLPIAVTGAWGAAVAFSLSRRDASPRARALAPLAWAFLLSVQCMVWLAGGISAQQLPAMWAVNPRSAVLVVAGALLPAAAALSVLWPRRRVLTAGLLWGVPLALLILALFWLPSPGVGFALAWLLLGFGLGLRSLTVFGVGSLLVYLGVYYYQLEVPLLQKAVWLGGGALLLFFLRVMVWLVPRLMRTREDGPRAILPPVSAALRWRTVGVLGGLALVLAVANGSIWQREQLLGSGRVVILELAPVDPRSLMQGDYMALTFAAGREVTRLRKDGSRDPALTQDEVLNYEPDGYLVLAQDERGVGKVLRIQPGTQPRADGEVPLRYRVRDNGVRIVTNAYFFPEGQAKRYEVARFGELRVGENGEALLVRMLGADLQPL
;
A
#
# COMPACT_ATOMS: atom_id res chain seq x y z
N PRO A 1 48.67 5.86 11.33
CA PRO A 1 47.39 6.03 10.60
C PRO A 1 46.31 5.10 11.16
N ALA A 2 45.41 5.64 11.98
CA ALA A 2 44.27 4.89 12.50
C ALA A 2 43.38 4.48 11.31
N THR A 3 43.22 3.17 11.12
CA THR A 3 42.20 2.60 10.23
C THR A 3 40.85 3.21 10.59
N PRO A 4 40.08 3.76 9.63
CA PRO A 4 38.74 4.27 9.93
C PRO A 4 37.93 3.12 10.52
N ALA A 5 37.49 3.27 11.78
CA ALA A 5 36.66 2.28 12.45
C ALA A 5 35.51 1.92 11.52
N ALA A 6 35.42 0.64 11.13
CA ALA A 6 34.35 0.16 10.27
C ALA A 6 33.02 0.58 10.88
N ALA A 7 32.24 1.37 10.15
CA ALA A 7 30.94 1.82 10.60
C ALA A 7 30.13 0.59 11.04
N ALA A 8 29.61 0.61 12.27
CA ALA A 8 28.88 -0.51 12.83
C ALA A 8 27.77 -0.96 11.85
N PRO A 9 27.55 -2.27 11.66
CA PRO A 9 26.52 -2.78 10.77
C PRO A 9 25.15 -2.17 11.04
N TRP A 10 24.31 -2.02 10.00
CA TRP A 10 23.01 -1.34 10.11
C TRP A 10 22.10 -1.94 11.20
N TYR A 11 22.12 -3.26 11.41
CA TYR A 11 21.33 -3.93 12.43
C TYR A 11 21.79 -3.57 13.85
N VAL A 12 23.09 -3.33 14.05
CA VAL A 12 23.63 -2.85 15.33
C VAL A 12 23.13 -1.43 15.58
N GLN A 13 23.14 -0.57 14.56
CA GLN A 13 22.62 0.79 14.69
C GLN A 13 21.12 0.82 14.99
N CYS A 14 20.33 -0.07 14.37
CA CYS A 14 18.91 -0.24 14.70
C CYS A 14 18.71 -0.70 16.15
N LEU A 15 19.49 -1.67 16.61
CA LEU A 15 19.41 -2.15 18.00
C LEU A 15 19.82 -1.05 19.00
N LEU A 16 20.87 -0.29 18.69
CA LEU A 16 21.27 0.88 19.48
C LEU A 16 20.16 1.94 19.50
N GLY A 17 19.53 2.23 18.37
CA GLY A 17 18.39 3.15 18.29
C GLY A 17 17.20 2.69 19.14
N LEU A 18 16.84 1.41 19.05
CA LEU A 18 15.76 0.82 19.84
C LEU A 18 16.07 0.82 21.33
N SER A 19 17.32 0.55 21.71
CA SER A 19 17.77 0.64 23.11
C SER A 19 17.73 2.06 23.65
N ALA A 20 18.09 3.07 22.83
CA ALA A 20 17.99 4.47 23.22
C ALA A 20 16.54 4.90 23.43
N TRP A 21 15.63 4.42 22.57
CA TRP A 21 14.19 4.67 22.70
C TRP A 21 13.62 4.03 23.97
N LEU A 22 13.96 2.75 24.24
CA LEU A 22 13.55 2.07 25.46
C LEU A 22 14.12 2.74 26.72
N ALA A 23 15.40 3.13 26.71
CA ALA A 23 16.03 3.84 27.82
C ALA A 23 15.36 5.21 28.09
N THR A 24 14.98 5.91 27.02
CA THR A 24 14.20 7.16 27.13
C THR A 24 12.87 6.90 27.83
N LEU A 25 12.12 5.87 27.40
CA LEU A 25 10.85 5.52 28.01
C LEU A 25 10.98 5.12 29.48
N LEU A 26 12.00 4.33 29.83
CA LEU A 26 12.27 3.95 31.22
C LEU A 26 12.67 5.15 32.09
N LEU A 27 13.45 6.09 31.54
CA LEU A 27 13.81 7.33 32.23
C LEU A 27 12.57 8.21 32.48
N LEU A 28 11.72 8.38 31.46
CA LEU A 28 10.45 9.10 31.60
C LEU A 28 9.52 8.43 32.62
N LEU A 29 9.42 7.10 32.57
CA LEU A 29 8.65 6.32 33.55
C LEU A 29 9.18 6.51 34.96
N PHE A 30 10.49 6.44 35.15
CA PHE A 30 11.11 6.70 36.46
C PHE A 30 10.82 8.11 36.96
N ILE A 31 10.95 9.14 36.12
CA ILE A 31 10.65 10.53 36.49
C ILE A 31 9.18 10.68 36.87
N GLY A 32 8.26 10.07 36.11
CA GLY A 32 6.83 10.09 36.39
C GLY A 32 6.45 9.33 37.66
N VAL A 33 7.01 8.14 37.90
CA VAL A 33 6.70 7.30 39.07
C VAL A 33 7.34 7.83 40.35
N SER A 34 8.57 8.35 40.25
CA SER A 34 9.31 8.89 41.40
C SER A 34 8.66 10.14 41.99
N GLN A 35 7.75 10.79 41.25
CA GLN A 35 7.11 12.04 41.65
C GLN A 35 8.14 13.13 42.03
N ILE A 36 9.34 13.08 41.42
CA ILE A 36 10.37 14.12 41.57
C ILE A 36 9.95 15.38 40.82
N VAL A 37 9.20 15.20 39.72
CA VAL A 37 8.70 16.27 38.86
C VAL A 37 7.17 16.18 38.83
N ASN A 38 6.51 16.94 39.71
CA ASN A 38 5.05 16.90 39.85
C ASN A 38 4.35 18.12 39.27
N THR A 39 5.11 19.12 38.82
CA THR A 39 4.58 20.35 38.23
C THR A 39 4.99 20.44 36.77
N GLN A 40 4.14 21.04 35.93
CA GLN A 40 4.43 21.29 34.52
C GLN A 40 5.67 22.19 34.35
N GLU A 41 5.80 23.22 35.18
CA GLU A 41 6.99 24.09 35.22
C GLU A 41 8.26 23.30 35.60
N GLY A 42 8.14 22.38 36.56
CA GLY A 42 9.21 21.46 36.94
C GLY A 42 9.62 20.55 35.77
N ALA A 43 8.66 20.07 34.98
CA ALA A 43 8.94 19.25 33.80
C ALA A 43 9.66 20.03 32.70
N LEU A 44 9.29 21.30 32.49
CA LEU A 44 9.98 22.19 31.56
C LEU A 44 11.44 22.41 31.99
N VAL A 45 11.68 22.77 33.25
CA VAL A 45 13.04 23.01 33.77
C VAL A 45 13.87 21.73 33.75
N ALA A 46 13.34 20.63 34.29
CA ALA A 46 14.01 19.33 34.30
C ALA A 46 14.32 18.86 32.87
N GLY A 47 13.38 19.07 31.94
CA GLY A 47 13.56 18.74 30.53
C GLY A 47 14.70 19.53 29.88
N LEU A 48 14.77 20.85 30.09
CA LEU A 48 15.88 21.67 29.60
C LEU A 48 17.24 21.26 30.21
N VAL A 49 17.27 20.94 31.50
CA VAL A 49 18.48 20.44 32.18
C VAL A 49 18.93 19.11 31.60
N LEU A 50 18.00 18.18 31.36
CA LEU A 50 18.31 16.88 30.75
C LEU A 50 18.79 17.02 29.29
N CYS A 51 18.21 17.93 28.51
CA CYS A 51 18.70 18.29 27.19
C CYS A 51 20.15 18.77 27.24
N ALA A 52 20.45 19.75 28.10
CA ALA A 52 21.79 20.31 28.23
C ALA A 52 22.80 19.27 28.71
N ALA A 53 22.45 18.48 29.74
CA ALA A 53 23.30 17.43 30.27
C ALA A 53 23.56 16.32 29.23
N GLY A 54 22.52 15.85 28.53
CA GLY A 54 22.65 14.83 27.50
C GLY A 54 23.54 15.28 26.34
N VAL A 55 23.36 16.51 25.86
CA VAL A 55 24.23 17.11 24.83
C VAL A 55 25.67 17.27 25.33
N ALA A 56 25.88 17.69 26.59
CA ALA A 56 27.21 17.81 27.17
C ALA A 56 27.93 16.45 27.24
N VAL A 57 27.24 15.39 27.67
CA VAL A 57 27.77 14.02 27.67
C VAL A 57 28.13 13.57 26.25
N LEU A 58 27.29 13.85 25.25
CA LEU A 58 27.57 13.49 23.86
C LEU A 58 28.73 14.28 23.23
N ARG A 59 29.06 15.43 23.80
CA ARG A 59 30.24 16.22 23.40
C ARG A 59 31.51 15.81 24.13
N SER A 60 31.39 15.15 25.28
CA SER A 60 32.52 14.46 25.88
C SER A 60 32.89 13.23 25.05
N GLU A 61 34.18 12.91 24.90
CA GLU A 61 34.66 11.71 24.20
C GLU A 61 34.39 10.42 25.01
N ALA A 62 33.17 10.29 25.54
CA ALA A 62 32.80 9.20 26.43
C ALA A 62 32.49 7.91 25.65
N GLY A 63 32.66 6.78 26.34
CA GLY A 63 32.46 5.45 25.77
C GLY A 63 31.02 5.19 25.26
N PRO A 64 30.78 4.07 24.56
CA PRO A 64 29.49 3.75 23.93
C PRO A 64 28.28 3.81 24.89
N PHE A 65 28.46 3.37 26.14
CA PHE A 65 27.43 3.42 27.19
C PHE A 65 26.98 4.87 27.48
N TRP A 66 27.93 5.77 27.75
CA TRP A 66 27.64 7.17 28.03
C TRP A 66 27.01 7.88 26.85
N ARG A 67 27.35 7.48 25.61
CA ARG A 67 26.67 8.00 24.42
C ARG A 67 25.18 7.60 24.37
N GLN A 68 24.84 6.38 24.77
CA GLN A 68 23.44 5.96 24.87
C GLN A 68 22.70 6.69 25.99
N CYS A 69 23.33 6.84 27.16
CA CYS A 69 22.77 7.63 28.26
C CYS A 69 22.53 9.08 27.84
N GLY A 70 23.52 9.73 27.21
CA GLY A 70 23.40 11.10 26.72
C GLY A 70 22.30 11.27 25.67
N THR A 71 22.16 10.29 24.75
CA THR A 71 21.05 10.28 23.78
C THR A 71 19.69 10.16 24.47
N ALA A 72 19.55 9.23 25.42
CA ALA A 72 18.29 9.02 26.14
C ALA A 72 17.93 10.23 27.03
N MET A 73 18.91 10.82 27.72
CA MET A 73 18.72 12.03 28.53
C MET A 73 18.28 13.22 27.67
N ALA A 74 18.98 13.46 26.56
CA ALA A 74 18.65 14.59 25.70
C ALA A 74 17.24 14.45 25.09
N PHE A 75 16.91 13.27 24.55
CA PHE A 75 15.60 13.05 23.96
C PHE A 75 14.46 13.00 25.01
N ALA A 76 14.70 12.41 26.19
CA ALA A 76 13.74 12.47 27.30
C ALA A 76 13.51 13.91 27.75
N GLY A 77 14.56 14.73 27.75
CA GLY A 77 14.48 16.16 28.02
C GLY A 77 13.57 16.88 27.04
N GLU A 78 13.70 16.61 25.74
CA GLU A 78 12.83 17.19 24.69
C GLU A 78 11.36 16.79 24.91
N LEU A 79 11.09 15.52 25.25
CA LEU A 79 9.74 15.03 25.53
C LEU A 79 9.14 15.61 26.82
N LEU A 80 9.94 15.78 27.88
CA LEU A 80 9.51 16.43 29.13
C LEU A 80 9.18 17.90 28.91
N VAL A 81 9.94 18.59 28.06
CA VAL A 81 9.62 19.95 27.67
C VAL A 81 8.27 20.00 26.93
N ILE A 82 8.04 19.10 25.97
CA ILE A 82 6.76 19.01 25.24
C ILE A 82 5.60 18.80 26.22
N PHE A 83 5.78 17.93 27.24
CA PHE A 83 4.80 17.73 28.30
C PHE A 83 4.60 18.99 29.15
N GLY A 84 5.69 19.67 29.56
CA GLY A 84 5.61 20.87 30.40
C GLY A 84 4.90 22.06 29.74
N ILE A 85 4.84 22.11 28.41
CA ILE A 85 4.15 23.18 27.65
C ILE A 85 2.82 22.72 27.03
N SER A 86 2.36 21.50 27.31
CA SER A 86 1.15 20.95 26.67
C SER A 86 -0.11 21.74 26.99
N ASP A 87 -0.13 22.41 28.14
CA ASP A 87 -1.24 23.25 28.61
C ASP A 87 -1.00 24.75 28.36
N SER A 88 -0.03 25.08 27.50
CA SER A 88 0.25 26.48 27.17
C SER A 88 -0.95 27.13 26.48
N THR A 89 -1.17 28.42 26.77
CA THR A 89 -2.29 29.20 26.22
C THR A 89 -2.25 29.38 24.70
N SER A 90 -1.12 29.07 24.05
CA SER A 90 -0.95 29.19 22.61
C SER A 90 -0.20 28.00 22.02
N PHE A 91 -0.94 27.15 21.30
CA PHE A 91 -0.41 26.01 20.54
C PHE A 91 0.71 26.42 19.57
N THR A 92 0.60 27.59 18.93
CA THR A 92 1.63 28.12 18.02
C THR A 92 2.94 28.37 18.77
N ASN A 93 2.87 28.98 19.96
CA ASN A 93 4.06 29.27 20.77
C ASN A 93 4.70 27.97 21.28
N ALA A 94 3.90 26.98 21.68
CA ALA A 94 4.41 25.65 22.02
C ALA A 94 5.15 25.00 20.84
N CYS A 95 4.55 24.98 19.64
CA CYS A 95 5.21 24.42 18.46
C CYS A 95 6.51 25.16 18.11
N LEU A 96 6.52 26.49 18.18
CA LEU A 96 7.74 27.30 17.95
C LEU A 96 8.82 27.00 18.99
N PHE A 97 8.46 26.84 20.26
CA PHE A 97 9.40 26.50 21.33
C PHE A 97 9.99 25.10 21.13
N VAL A 98 9.16 24.10 20.83
CA VAL A 98 9.62 22.72 20.54
C VAL A 98 10.51 22.71 19.31
N LEU A 99 10.14 23.43 18.26
CA LEU A 99 10.95 23.55 17.05
C LEU A 99 12.31 24.17 17.37
N ALA A 100 12.35 25.27 18.13
CA ALA A 100 13.59 25.93 18.52
C ALA A 100 14.48 25.01 19.38
N LEU A 101 13.91 24.33 20.37
CA LEU A 101 14.63 23.39 21.22
C LEU A 101 15.17 22.20 20.41
N ALA A 102 14.33 21.59 19.58
CA ALA A 102 14.72 20.44 18.78
C ALA A 102 15.80 20.79 17.75
N VAL A 103 15.74 21.97 17.14
CA VAL A 103 16.82 22.48 16.28
C VAL A 103 18.10 22.71 17.08
N ALA A 104 18.02 23.27 18.29
CA ALA A 104 19.19 23.47 19.15
C ALA A 104 19.84 22.12 19.52
N VAL A 105 19.06 21.14 19.99
CA VAL A 105 19.55 19.80 20.32
C VAL A 105 20.11 19.09 19.08
N TYR A 106 19.47 19.23 17.92
CA TYR A 106 19.94 18.68 16.65
C TYR A 106 21.31 19.22 16.23
N VAL A 107 21.49 20.55 16.32
CA VAL A 107 22.72 21.23 15.91
C VAL A 107 23.85 20.97 16.92
N LEU A 108 23.54 21.00 18.21
CA LEU A 108 24.54 20.82 19.27
C LEU A 108 24.93 19.35 19.46
N GLY A 109 23.99 18.43 19.23
CA GLY A 109 24.16 17.00 19.31
C GLY A 109 25.08 16.47 18.20
N THR A 110 26.00 15.59 18.57
CA THR A 110 26.98 14.95 17.68
C THR A 110 26.52 13.55 17.25
N ASP A 111 25.62 12.93 18.00
CA ASP A 111 25.13 11.57 17.75
C ASP A 111 24.09 11.52 16.62
N LEU A 112 24.16 10.45 15.82
CA LEU A 112 23.24 10.22 14.69
C LEU A 112 21.82 9.88 15.17
N ILE A 113 21.70 9.13 16.27
CA ILE A 113 20.41 8.69 16.81
C ILE A 113 19.67 9.89 17.39
N LEU A 114 20.37 10.72 18.20
CA LEU A 114 19.77 11.93 18.75
C LEU A 114 19.30 12.87 17.64
N ARG A 115 20.13 13.11 16.61
CA ARG A 115 19.72 13.93 15.46
C ARG A 115 18.51 13.37 14.74
N PHE A 116 18.41 12.05 14.57
CA PHE A 116 17.23 11.44 13.98
C PHE A 116 15.98 11.69 14.85
N LEU A 117 16.07 11.48 16.15
CA LEU A 117 14.98 11.66 17.11
C LEU A 117 14.52 13.13 17.21
N SER A 118 15.45 14.07 17.40
CA SER A 118 15.13 15.51 17.37
C SER A 118 14.62 15.93 15.99
N GLY A 119 15.08 15.29 14.91
CA GLY A 119 14.56 15.47 13.56
C GLY A 119 13.07 15.12 13.43
N LEU A 120 12.60 14.08 14.15
CA LEU A 120 11.17 13.73 14.19
C LEU A 120 10.37 14.82 14.91
N LEU A 121 10.92 15.39 15.99
CA LEU A 121 10.29 16.50 16.70
C LEU A 121 10.25 17.77 15.85
N ILE A 122 11.30 18.06 15.08
CA ILE A 122 11.33 19.16 14.10
C ILE A 122 10.22 18.95 13.07
N ALA A 123 10.10 17.76 12.50
CA ALA A 123 9.07 17.45 11.52
C ALA A 123 7.66 17.58 12.13
N GLY A 124 7.45 17.08 13.34
CA GLY A 124 6.17 17.16 14.06
C GLY A 124 5.78 18.60 14.43
N ALA A 125 6.71 19.39 14.97
CA ALA A 125 6.46 20.79 15.30
C ALA A 125 6.19 21.64 14.05
N ALA A 126 6.94 21.42 12.97
CA ALA A 126 6.69 22.06 11.68
C ALA A 126 5.31 21.67 11.11
N ALA A 127 4.93 20.39 11.21
CA ALA A 127 3.61 19.91 10.82
C ALA A 127 2.49 20.59 11.64
N GLY A 128 2.68 20.75 12.95
CA GLY A 128 1.74 21.47 13.82
C GLY A 128 1.57 22.95 13.44
N LEU A 129 2.66 23.64 13.05
CA LEU A 129 2.57 25.02 12.58
C LEU A 129 1.85 25.14 11.23
N ILE A 130 2.14 24.22 10.30
CA ILE A 130 1.47 24.15 9.00
C ILE A 130 -0.03 23.90 9.20
N TRP A 131 -0.37 22.94 10.07
CA TRP A 131 -1.74 22.65 10.47
C TRP A 131 -2.47 23.91 10.96
N ARG A 132 -1.89 24.59 11.96
CA ARG A 132 -2.50 25.79 12.55
C ARG A 132 -2.69 26.92 11.54
N GLY A 133 -1.76 27.06 10.59
CA GLY A 133 -1.84 28.07 9.53
C GLY A 133 -2.93 27.78 8.48
N LEU A 134 -3.31 26.52 8.29
CA LEU A 134 -4.28 26.10 7.27
C LEU A 134 -5.71 26.00 7.80
N SER A 135 -5.87 25.65 9.07
CA SER A 135 -7.17 25.52 9.73
C SER A 135 -7.28 26.42 10.96
N PRO A 136 -7.31 27.75 10.79
CA PRO A 136 -7.45 28.68 11.91
C PRO A 136 -8.80 28.55 12.63
N GLU A 137 -9.83 27.98 11.98
CA GLU A 137 -11.21 27.85 12.49
C GLU A 137 -11.44 26.57 13.32
N LEU A 138 -10.56 25.55 13.24
CA LEU A 138 -10.68 24.28 13.96
C LEU A 138 -10.07 24.38 15.39
N VAL A 139 -10.34 25.47 16.09
CA VAL A 139 -9.65 25.88 17.33
C VAL A 139 -9.78 24.86 18.47
N ASP A 140 -10.84 24.04 18.49
CA ASP A 140 -11.18 23.17 19.62
C ASP A 140 -10.84 21.68 19.43
N GLU A 141 -10.34 21.24 18.27
CA GLU A 141 -9.87 19.85 18.10
C GLU A 141 -8.37 19.74 18.38
N ASN A 142 -8.02 18.93 19.38
CA ASN A 142 -6.64 18.54 19.62
C ASN A 142 -6.07 17.85 18.37
N LEU A 143 -4.85 18.24 17.95
CA LEU A 143 -4.15 17.61 16.82
C LEU A 143 -4.14 16.07 16.94
N PHE A 144 -4.00 15.57 18.16
CA PHE A 144 -3.98 14.13 18.46
C PHE A 144 -5.32 13.44 18.18
N ASP A 145 -6.44 14.08 18.53
CA ASP A 145 -7.78 13.57 18.25
C ASP A 145 -8.08 13.61 16.75
N ALA A 146 -7.62 14.65 16.05
CA ALA A 146 -7.75 14.76 14.60
C ALA A 146 -6.85 13.75 13.84
N LEU A 147 -5.71 13.35 14.43
CA LEU A 147 -4.82 12.31 13.88
C LEU A 147 -5.43 10.90 14.04
N TRP A 148 -6.19 10.67 15.12
CA TRP A 148 -6.87 9.40 15.39
C TRP A 148 -8.20 9.25 14.63
N ARG A 149 -8.95 10.35 14.44
CA ARG A 149 -10.16 10.39 13.61
C ARG A 149 -9.78 10.48 12.12
N PHE A 150 -9.28 9.38 11.58
CA PHE A 150 -8.90 9.31 10.17
C PHE A 150 -10.15 9.31 9.26
N ASP A 151 -10.60 10.49 8.85
CA ASP A 151 -11.62 10.69 7.82
C ASP A 151 -10.91 10.90 6.47
N SER A 152 -11.12 10.01 5.49
CA SER A 152 -10.47 10.05 4.18
C SER A 152 -10.72 11.37 3.43
N ALA A 153 -11.90 11.96 3.61
CA ALA A 153 -12.28 13.21 2.95
C ALA A 153 -11.58 14.43 3.56
N ARG A 154 -11.48 14.49 4.90
CA ARG A 154 -10.74 15.56 5.60
C ARG A 154 -9.22 15.38 5.48
N ALA A 155 -8.76 14.14 5.35
CA ALA A 155 -7.35 13.80 5.28
C ALA A 155 -6.66 14.40 4.05
N ALA A 156 -7.34 14.45 2.90
CA ALA A 156 -6.80 15.02 1.67
C ALA A 156 -6.57 16.54 1.76
N PHE A 157 -7.36 17.27 2.56
CA PHE A 157 -7.23 18.72 2.71
C PHE A 157 -6.22 19.13 3.78
N LEU A 158 -6.11 18.32 4.83
CA LEU A 158 -5.41 18.70 6.06
C LEU A 158 -4.01 18.08 6.15
N TRP A 159 -3.85 16.82 5.70
CA TRP A 159 -2.58 16.11 5.76
C TRP A 159 -1.73 16.26 4.50
N LEU A 160 -2.34 16.53 3.34
CA LEU A 160 -1.61 16.75 2.09
C LEU A 160 -0.55 17.87 2.16
N PRO A 161 -0.82 19.04 2.75
CA PRO A 161 0.18 20.10 2.90
C PRO A 161 1.39 19.66 3.72
N ILE A 162 1.14 18.97 4.84
CA ILE A 162 2.18 18.43 5.72
C ILE A 162 3.00 17.37 4.99
N ALA A 163 2.32 16.44 4.30
CA ALA A 163 2.98 15.37 3.57
C ALA A 163 3.86 15.90 2.41
N VAL A 164 3.33 16.82 1.60
CA VAL A 164 4.05 17.42 0.46
C VAL A 164 5.25 18.22 0.96
N THR A 165 5.06 19.13 1.91
CA THR A 165 6.16 19.97 2.42
C THR A 165 7.25 19.13 3.09
N GLY A 166 6.86 18.15 3.92
CA GLY A 166 7.83 17.25 4.55
C GLY A 166 8.57 16.37 3.53
N ALA A 167 7.89 15.88 2.48
CA ALA A 167 8.54 15.13 1.42
C ALA A 167 9.53 15.98 0.60
N TRP A 168 9.19 17.23 0.28
CA TRP A 168 10.14 18.16 -0.35
C TRP A 168 11.33 18.43 0.56
N GLY A 169 11.11 18.63 1.87
CA GLY A 169 12.17 18.76 2.87
C GLY A 169 13.11 17.54 2.88
N ALA A 170 12.55 16.33 2.89
CA ALA A 170 13.33 15.10 2.82
C ALA A 170 14.13 14.99 1.51
N ALA A 171 13.51 15.28 0.36
CA ALA A 171 14.16 15.21 -0.95
C ALA A 171 15.34 16.19 -1.05
N VAL A 172 15.18 17.41 -0.55
CA VAL A 172 16.25 18.42 -0.49
C VAL A 172 17.35 17.96 0.45
N ALA A 173 17.01 17.50 1.66
CA ALA A 173 17.99 17.02 2.64
C ALA A 173 18.81 15.84 2.12
N PHE A 174 18.18 14.84 1.47
CA PHE A 174 18.91 13.73 0.82
C PHE A 174 19.85 14.23 -0.28
N SER A 175 19.35 15.12 -1.14
CA SER A 175 20.13 15.68 -2.25
C SER A 175 21.35 16.47 -1.77
N LEU A 176 21.19 17.31 -0.74
CA LEU A 176 22.27 18.10 -0.16
C LEU A 176 23.26 17.22 0.61
N SER A 177 22.78 16.23 1.36
CA SER A 177 23.64 15.32 2.15
C SER A 177 24.64 14.52 1.31
N ARG A 178 24.36 14.35 0.02
CA ARG A 178 25.16 13.54 -0.92
C ARG A 178 25.96 14.36 -1.93
N ARG A 179 25.60 15.63 -2.14
CA ARG A 179 26.31 16.52 -3.07
C ARG A 179 27.57 17.12 -2.48
N ASP A 180 27.59 17.31 -1.17
CA ASP A 180 28.70 17.93 -0.45
C ASP A 180 29.29 16.93 0.55
N ALA A 181 30.63 16.80 0.57
CA ALA A 181 31.35 15.93 1.49
C ALA A 181 31.53 16.56 2.89
N SER A 182 31.07 17.81 3.07
CA SER A 182 31.19 18.54 4.32
C SER A 182 30.55 17.81 5.50
N PRO A 183 31.08 17.97 6.73
CA PRO A 183 30.47 17.41 7.93
C PRO A 183 29.03 17.93 8.16
N ARG A 184 28.72 19.15 7.70
CA ARG A 184 27.37 19.73 7.74
C ARG A 184 26.40 18.99 6.81
N ALA A 185 26.84 18.62 5.61
CA ALA A 185 26.03 17.84 4.69
C ALA A 185 25.73 16.43 5.23
N ARG A 186 26.72 15.77 5.85
CA ARG A 186 26.50 14.48 6.53
C ARG A 186 25.53 14.60 7.71
N ALA A 187 25.52 15.75 8.38
CA ALA A 187 24.56 16.04 9.43
C ALA A 187 23.12 16.11 8.92
N LEU A 188 22.82 16.27 7.63
CA LEU A 188 21.44 16.33 7.11
C LEU A 188 20.80 14.95 6.89
N ALA A 189 21.58 13.87 6.86
CA ALA A 189 21.04 12.54 6.58
C ALA A 189 20.01 12.06 7.63
N PRO A 190 20.22 12.23 8.96
CA PRO A 190 19.21 11.91 9.96
C PRO A 190 17.92 12.72 9.80
N LEU A 191 18.03 14.03 9.52
CA LEU A 191 16.87 14.89 9.24
C LEU A 191 16.08 14.42 8.01
N ALA A 192 16.77 14.02 6.93
CA ALA A 192 16.13 13.53 5.73
C ALA A 192 15.27 12.27 6.01
N TRP A 193 15.81 11.34 6.80
CA TRP A 193 15.06 10.16 7.25
C TRP A 193 13.93 10.49 8.20
N ALA A 194 14.13 11.43 9.12
CA ALA A 194 13.09 11.86 10.03
C ALA A 194 11.89 12.48 9.29
N PHE A 195 12.16 13.39 8.35
CA PHE A 195 11.12 13.99 7.51
C PHE A 195 10.41 12.94 6.65
N LEU A 196 11.16 12.06 5.99
CA LEU A 196 10.63 10.98 5.16
C LEU A 196 9.67 10.08 5.96
N LEU A 197 10.10 9.59 7.11
CA LEU A 197 9.31 8.66 7.93
C LEU A 197 8.09 9.35 8.55
N SER A 198 8.22 10.62 8.93
CA SER A 198 7.11 11.40 9.51
C SER A 198 5.95 11.57 8.53
N VAL A 199 6.23 11.74 7.23
CA VAL A 199 5.17 11.93 6.22
C VAL A 199 4.70 10.64 5.56
N GLN A 200 5.47 9.55 5.62
CA GLN A 200 5.19 8.38 4.79
C GLN A 200 3.84 7.72 5.11
N CYS A 201 3.45 7.66 6.39
CA CYS A 201 2.17 7.09 6.78
C CYS A 201 1.01 7.87 6.15
N MET A 202 1.08 9.20 6.16
CA MET A 202 0.08 10.08 5.55
C MET A 202 0.02 9.88 4.03
N VAL A 203 1.18 9.76 3.37
CA VAL A 203 1.27 9.48 1.93
C VAL A 203 0.64 8.13 1.58
N TRP A 204 0.76 7.12 2.45
CA TRP A 204 0.17 5.81 2.19
C TRP A 204 -1.36 5.80 2.21
N LEU A 205 -1.93 6.64 3.06
CA LEU A 205 -3.38 6.74 3.24
C LEU A 205 -4.00 7.86 2.40
N ALA A 206 -3.19 8.68 1.72
CA ALA A 206 -3.66 9.79 0.92
C ALA A 206 -4.44 9.31 -0.33
N GLY A 207 -5.70 9.74 -0.43
CA GLY A 207 -6.46 9.74 -1.68
C GLY A 207 -6.08 10.96 -2.53
N GLY A 208 -6.14 10.81 -3.86
CA GLY A 208 -5.88 11.91 -4.78
C GLY A 208 -7.11 12.33 -5.58
N ILE A 209 -6.98 13.44 -6.29
CA ILE A 209 -7.97 13.92 -7.26
C ILE A 209 -7.53 13.59 -8.68
N SER A 210 -8.47 13.48 -9.62
CA SER A 210 -8.10 13.33 -11.02
C SER A 210 -7.63 14.65 -11.63
N ALA A 211 -6.81 14.58 -12.68
CA ALA A 211 -6.37 15.76 -13.41
C ALA A 211 -7.54 16.60 -13.97
N GLN A 212 -8.68 15.96 -14.25
CA GLN A 212 -9.90 16.62 -14.73
C GLN A 212 -10.58 17.47 -13.65
N GLN A 213 -10.40 17.10 -12.38
CA GLN A 213 -10.97 17.80 -11.23
C GLN A 213 -10.09 18.96 -10.74
N LEU A 214 -8.85 19.05 -11.22
CA LEU A 214 -7.89 20.07 -10.79
C LEU A 214 -8.36 21.51 -11.03
N PRO A 215 -8.99 21.87 -12.18
CA PRO A 215 -9.52 23.23 -12.39
C PRO A 215 -10.63 23.60 -11.39
N ALA A 216 -11.51 22.65 -11.07
CA ALA A 216 -12.57 22.85 -10.08
C ALA A 216 -11.98 23.05 -8.68
N MET A 217 -10.96 22.26 -8.31
CA MET A 217 -10.24 22.45 -7.05
C MET A 217 -9.54 23.80 -6.99
N TRP A 218 -8.97 24.26 -8.10
CA TRP A 218 -8.32 25.57 -8.17
C TRP A 218 -9.30 26.72 -7.91
N ALA A 219 -10.53 26.61 -8.40
CA ALA A 219 -11.58 27.59 -8.17
C ALA A 219 -12.07 27.62 -6.70
N VAL A 220 -12.14 26.46 -6.05
CA VAL A 220 -12.64 26.34 -4.66
C VAL A 220 -11.55 26.61 -3.63
N ASN A 221 -10.37 26.03 -3.79
CA ASN A 221 -9.26 26.13 -2.86
C ASN A 221 -7.90 26.12 -3.60
N PRO A 222 -7.41 27.30 -4.04
CA PRO A 222 -6.18 27.39 -4.83
C PRO A 222 -4.95 26.93 -4.05
N ARG A 223 -4.93 27.09 -2.72
CA ARG A 223 -3.80 26.66 -1.87
C ARG A 223 -3.62 25.15 -1.93
N SER A 224 -4.70 24.40 -1.80
CA SER A 224 -4.67 22.94 -1.87
C SER A 224 -4.31 22.46 -3.27
N ALA A 225 -4.81 23.11 -4.32
CA ALA A 225 -4.46 22.79 -5.70
C ALA A 225 -2.97 22.98 -6.00
N VAL A 226 -2.36 24.07 -5.48
CA VAL A 226 -0.90 24.29 -5.57
C VAL A 226 -0.12 23.15 -4.91
N LEU A 227 -0.58 22.65 -3.76
CA LEU A 227 0.10 21.56 -3.04
C LEU A 227 -0.03 20.21 -3.75
N VAL A 228 -1.18 19.92 -4.37
CA VAL A 228 -1.36 18.74 -5.23
C VAL A 228 -0.35 18.79 -6.40
N VAL A 229 -0.24 19.95 -7.06
CA VAL A 229 0.74 20.14 -8.15
C VAL A 229 2.18 20.02 -7.64
N ALA A 230 2.48 20.59 -6.47
CA ALA A 230 3.79 20.46 -5.84
C ALA A 230 4.14 19.01 -5.51
N GLY A 231 3.17 18.20 -5.08
CA GLY A 231 3.34 16.75 -4.91
C GLY A 231 3.66 16.04 -6.23
N ALA A 232 2.92 16.35 -7.30
CA ALA A 232 3.15 15.78 -8.63
C ALA A 232 4.51 16.20 -9.25
N LEU A 233 5.06 17.36 -8.87
CA LEU A 233 6.37 17.83 -9.31
C LEU A 233 7.55 17.12 -8.63
N LEU A 234 7.33 16.48 -7.48
CA LEU A 234 8.40 15.87 -6.67
C LEU A 234 9.26 14.85 -7.44
N PRO A 235 8.70 13.90 -8.24
CA PRO A 235 9.51 12.92 -8.98
C PRO A 235 10.35 13.57 -10.08
N ALA A 236 9.79 14.58 -10.74
CA ALA A 236 10.48 15.35 -11.76
C ALA A 236 11.65 16.15 -11.16
N ALA A 237 11.43 16.79 -10.01
CA ALA A 237 12.47 17.49 -9.27
C ALA A 237 13.55 16.55 -8.73
N ALA A 238 13.15 15.38 -8.22
CA ALA A 238 14.06 14.31 -7.82
C ALA A 238 14.95 13.87 -8.99
N ALA A 239 14.37 13.59 -10.16
CA ALA A 239 15.13 13.26 -11.36
C ALA A 239 16.08 14.38 -11.78
N LEU A 240 15.61 15.63 -11.82
CA LEU A 240 16.45 16.77 -12.16
C LEU A 240 17.61 16.92 -11.16
N SER A 241 17.37 16.69 -9.87
CA SER A 241 18.41 16.75 -8.84
C SER A 241 19.54 15.72 -9.07
N VAL A 242 19.22 14.56 -9.64
CA VAL A 242 20.17 13.48 -9.93
C VAL A 242 20.87 13.71 -11.27
N LEU A 243 20.15 14.20 -12.28
CA LEU A 243 20.66 14.38 -13.64
C LEU A 243 21.47 15.67 -13.79
N TRP A 244 21.10 16.75 -13.09
CA TRP A 244 21.71 18.07 -13.22
C TRP A 244 23.23 18.12 -12.95
N PRO A 245 23.79 17.40 -11.97
CA PRO A 245 25.25 17.31 -11.79
C PRO A 245 25.96 16.70 -13.00
N ARG A 246 25.26 15.89 -13.80
CA ARG A 246 25.78 15.20 -14.99
C ARG A 246 25.44 15.92 -16.31
N ARG A 247 24.89 17.14 -16.25
CA ARG A 247 24.44 17.91 -17.43
C ARG A 247 25.50 18.16 -18.51
N ARG A 248 26.79 18.07 -18.16
CA ARG A 248 27.91 18.18 -19.13
C ARG A 248 28.10 16.94 -19.99
N VAL A 249 27.59 15.79 -19.53
CA VAL A 249 27.74 14.48 -20.20
C VAL A 249 26.40 14.00 -20.78
N LEU A 250 25.28 14.48 -20.25
CA LEU A 250 23.93 14.12 -20.70
C LEU A 250 23.45 15.04 -21.82
N THR A 251 22.65 14.50 -22.73
CA THR A 251 21.99 15.28 -23.78
C THR A 251 20.89 16.15 -23.20
N ALA A 252 20.60 17.28 -23.84
CA ALA A 252 19.47 18.14 -23.46
C ALA A 252 18.14 17.37 -23.48
N GLY A 253 17.97 16.48 -24.46
CA GLY A 253 16.78 15.61 -24.56
C GLY A 253 16.59 14.70 -23.35
N LEU A 254 17.66 14.12 -22.80
CA LEU A 254 17.56 13.28 -21.60
C LEU A 254 17.44 14.12 -20.32
N LEU A 255 18.15 15.24 -20.24
CA LEU A 255 18.13 16.14 -19.09
C LEU A 255 16.75 16.73 -18.83
N TRP A 256 16.01 17.10 -19.88
CA TRP A 256 14.69 17.69 -19.78
C TRP A 256 13.56 16.70 -20.05
N GLY A 257 13.75 15.75 -20.97
CA GLY A 257 12.72 14.78 -21.34
C GLY A 257 12.38 13.80 -20.23
N VAL A 258 13.36 13.37 -19.42
CA VAL A 258 13.10 12.43 -18.31
C VAL A 258 12.28 13.10 -17.19
N PRO A 259 12.67 14.28 -16.65
CA PRO A 259 11.83 14.99 -15.69
C PRO A 259 10.43 15.31 -16.22
N LEU A 260 10.31 15.72 -17.49
CA LEU A 260 9.01 16.01 -18.10
C LEU A 260 8.14 14.76 -18.20
N ALA A 261 8.69 13.64 -18.63
CA ALA A 261 7.94 12.39 -18.72
C ALA A 261 7.51 11.87 -17.33
N LEU A 262 8.37 12.04 -16.31
CA LEU A 262 8.01 11.72 -14.93
C LEU A 262 6.93 12.65 -14.38
N LEU A 263 6.92 13.93 -14.76
CA LEU A 263 5.85 14.85 -14.44
C LEU A 263 4.53 14.38 -15.09
N ILE A 264 4.55 14.02 -16.37
CA ILE A 264 3.35 13.48 -17.05
C ILE A 264 2.86 12.20 -16.36
N LEU A 265 3.77 11.30 -15.98
CA LEU A 265 3.42 10.09 -15.23
C LEU A 265 2.81 10.42 -13.86
N ALA A 266 3.39 11.37 -13.13
CA ALA A 266 2.88 11.80 -11.84
C ALA A 266 1.51 12.50 -11.96
N LEU A 267 1.31 13.30 -13.01
CA LEU A 267 0.03 13.93 -13.33
C LEU A 267 -1.05 12.89 -13.69
N PHE A 268 -0.67 11.85 -14.43
CA PHE A 268 -1.56 10.74 -14.78
C PHE A 268 -2.00 9.95 -13.53
N TRP A 269 -1.10 9.77 -12.55
CA TRP A 269 -1.40 9.13 -11.27
C TRP A 269 -1.72 10.12 -10.15
N LEU A 270 -2.22 11.32 -10.48
CA LEU A 270 -2.76 12.27 -9.49
C LEU A 270 -3.83 11.68 -8.56
N PRO A 271 -4.75 10.80 -9.01
CA PRO A 271 -5.68 10.11 -8.11
C PRO A 271 -4.99 9.22 -7.07
N SER A 272 -3.71 8.90 -7.31
CA SER A 272 -2.93 7.93 -6.55
C SER A 272 -1.56 8.51 -6.20
N PRO A 273 -1.52 9.62 -5.43
CA PRO A 273 -0.33 10.45 -5.27
C PRO A 273 0.83 9.69 -4.63
N GLY A 274 0.55 8.70 -3.77
CA GLY A 274 1.57 7.91 -3.07
C GLY A 274 2.57 7.22 -3.99
N VAL A 275 2.20 6.95 -5.24
CA VAL A 275 3.14 6.41 -6.21
C VAL A 275 4.12 7.48 -6.68
N GLY A 276 3.67 8.70 -6.93
CA GLY A 276 4.56 9.81 -7.25
C GLY A 276 5.66 9.92 -6.19
N PHE A 277 5.28 9.98 -4.92
CA PHE A 277 6.23 9.97 -3.81
C PHE A 277 7.16 8.76 -3.82
N ALA A 278 6.63 7.54 -4.01
CA ALA A 278 7.45 6.33 -4.09
C ALA A 278 8.47 6.36 -5.25
N LEU A 279 8.06 6.88 -6.43
CA LEU A 279 8.94 7.09 -7.57
C LEU A 279 10.04 8.10 -7.24
N ALA A 280 9.72 9.19 -6.54
CA ALA A 280 10.73 10.15 -6.09
C ALA A 280 11.79 9.50 -5.19
N TRP A 281 11.38 8.66 -4.23
CA TRP A 281 12.29 7.91 -3.36
C TRP A 281 13.14 6.89 -4.11
N LEU A 282 12.54 6.18 -5.06
CA LEU A 282 13.27 5.26 -5.94
C LEU A 282 14.34 5.98 -6.77
N LEU A 283 13.98 7.12 -7.36
CA LEU A 283 14.88 7.92 -8.21
C LEU A 283 16.01 8.55 -7.40
N LEU A 284 15.72 9.17 -6.24
CA LEU A 284 16.75 9.70 -5.34
C LEU A 284 17.63 8.59 -4.78
N GLY A 285 17.03 7.48 -4.34
CA GLY A 285 17.75 6.34 -3.78
C GLY A 285 18.74 5.75 -4.78
N PHE A 286 18.26 5.42 -5.98
CA PHE A 286 19.10 4.87 -7.05
C PHE A 286 20.12 5.90 -7.55
N GLY A 287 19.67 7.14 -7.78
CA GLY A 287 20.49 8.22 -8.33
C GLY A 287 21.63 8.68 -7.43
N LEU A 288 21.41 8.69 -6.11
CA LEU A 288 22.40 9.09 -5.10
C LEU A 288 23.19 7.90 -4.52
N GLY A 289 22.92 6.66 -4.97
CA GLY A 289 23.58 5.44 -4.48
C GLY A 289 23.16 5.03 -3.06
N LEU A 290 21.98 5.47 -2.60
CA LEU A 290 21.40 5.18 -1.30
C LEU A 290 20.53 3.92 -1.35
N ARG A 291 21.15 2.75 -1.15
CA ARG A 291 20.44 1.44 -1.20
C ARG A 291 19.23 1.38 -0.26
N SER A 292 19.36 1.89 0.96
CA SER A 292 18.26 1.91 1.94
C SER A 292 17.06 2.72 1.44
N LEU A 293 17.30 3.88 0.82
CA LEU A 293 16.24 4.71 0.25
C LEU A 293 15.60 4.05 -0.98
N THR A 294 16.38 3.35 -1.81
CA THR A 294 15.81 2.57 -2.92
C THR A 294 14.91 1.46 -2.42
N VAL A 295 15.35 0.68 -1.43
CA VAL A 295 14.54 -0.39 -0.83
C VAL A 295 13.28 0.18 -0.20
N PHE A 296 13.40 1.32 0.51
CA PHE A 296 12.26 2.02 1.06
C PHE A 296 11.29 2.49 -0.03
N GLY A 297 11.77 3.04 -1.15
CA GLY A 297 10.94 3.43 -2.27
C GLY A 297 10.17 2.25 -2.89
N VAL A 298 10.81 1.08 -3.03
CA VAL A 298 10.13 -0.15 -3.49
C VAL A 298 9.07 -0.58 -2.48
N GLY A 299 9.42 -0.66 -1.19
CA GLY A 299 8.50 -1.03 -0.13
C GLY A 299 7.31 -0.08 -0.05
N SER A 300 7.56 1.23 -0.13
CA SER A 300 6.53 2.26 -0.16
C SER A 300 5.60 2.11 -1.35
N LEU A 301 6.12 1.79 -2.53
CA LEU A 301 5.29 1.54 -3.71
C LEU A 301 4.39 0.32 -3.50
N LEU A 302 4.93 -0.78 -2.97
CA LEU A 302 4.17 -2.02 -2.74
C LEU A 302 3.08 -1.84 -1.67
N VAL A 303 3.42 -1.18 -0.55
CA VAL A 303 2.46 -0.85 0.51
C VAL A 303 1.34 0.03 -0.06
N TYR A 304 1.69 1.07 -0.81
CA TYR A 304 0.69 1.95 -1.42
C TYR A 304 -0.21 1.22 -2.40
N LEU A 305 0.34 0.36 -3.27
CA LEU A 305 -0.47 -0.45 -4.19
C LEU A 305 -1.39 -1.42 -3.43
N GLY A 306 -0.94 -1.96 -2.30
CA GLY A 306 -1.77 -2.73 -1.38
C GLY A 306 -2.93 -1.92 -0.81
N VAL A 307 -2.67 -0.72 -0.28
CA VAL A 307 -3.72 0.20 0.22
C VAL A 307 -4.67 0.63 -0.89
N TYR A 308 -4.14 0.93 -2.07
CA TYR A 308 -4.90 1.36 -3.25
C TYR A 308 -5.94 0.32 -3.68
N TYR A 309 -5.63 -0.97 -3.54
CA TYR A 309 -6.60 -2.04 -3.78
C TYR A 309 -7.84 -1.88 -2.88
N TYR A 310 -7.64 -1.55 -1.60
CA TYR A 310 -8.68 -1.36 -0.60
C TYR A 310 -9.36 0.03 -0.60
N GLN A 311 -9.02 0.93 -1.53
CA GLN A 311 -9.75 2.18 -1.72
C GLN A 311 -11.07 1.90 -2.46
N LEU A 312 -12.13 1.60 -1.73
CA LEU A 312 -13.43 1.17 -2.27
C LEU A 312 -14.18 2.29 -3.03
N GLU A 313 -13.78 3.55 -2.83
CA GLU A 313 -14.36 4.72 -3.51
C GLU A 313 -14.06 4.74 -5.03
N VAL A 314 -13.04 4.00 -5.47
CA VAL A 314 -12.61 3.97 -6.88
C VAL A 314 -13.06 2.66 -7.55
N PRO A 315 -13.88 2.72 -8.62
CA PRO A 315 -14.31 1.55 -9.38
C PRO A 315 -13.16 0.70 -9.90
N LEU A 316 -13.35 -0.62 -9.98
CA LEU A 316 -12.30 -1.57 -10.40
C LEU A 316 -11.84 -1.30 -11.84
N LEU A 317 -12.76 -0.93 -12.72
CA LEU A 317 -12.46 -0.57 -14.10
C LEU A 317 -11.50 0.62 -14.15
N GLN A 318 -11.74 1.64 -13.33
CA GLN A 318 -10.91 2.84 -13.28
C GLN A 318 -9.52 2.51 -12.74
N LYS A 319 -9.42 1.64 -11.73
CA LYS A 319 -8.14 1.12 -11.24
C LYS A 319 -7.36 0.40 -12.34
N ALA A 320 -8.03 -0.44 -13.13
CA ALA A 320 -7.39 -1.15 -14.25
C ALA A 320 -6.88 -0.19 -15.33
N VAL A 321 -7.64 0.86 -15.67
CA VAL A 321 -7.23 1.89 -16.63
C VAL A 321 -6.00 2.65 -16.15
N TRP A 322 -5.93 3.04 -14.87
CA TRP A 322 -4.76 3.75 -14.34
C TRP A 322 -3.52 2.86 -14.24
N LEU A 323 -3.67 1.61 -13.81
CA LEU A 323 -2.54 0.68 -13.77
C LEU A 323 -2.02 0.33 -15.17
N GLY A 324 -2.93 0.00 -16.10
CA GLY A 324 -2.60 -0.31 -17.49
C GLY A 324 -2.01 0.89 -18.24
N GLY A 325 -2.61 2.06 -18.09
CA GLY A 325 -2.11 3.31 -18.67
C GLY A 325 -0.74 3.69 -18.10
N GLY A 326 -0.53 3.51 -16.80
CA GLY A 326 0.76 3.75 -16.14
C GLY A 326 1.84 2.81 -16.66
N ALA A 327 1.52 1.52 -16.83
CA ALA A 327 2.43 0.54 -17.42
C ALA A 327 2.80 0.89 -18.88
N LEU A 328 1.82 1.29 -19.69
CA LEU A 328 2.05 1.73 -21.07
C LEU A 328 2.94 2.99 -21.11
N LEU A 329 2.71 3.95 -20.22
CA LEU A 329 3.48 5.19 -20.16
C LEU A 329 4.92 4.93 -19.70
N LEU A 330 5.14 4.04 -18.73
CA LEU A 330 6.45 3.56 -18.33
C LEU A 330 7.17 2.82 -19.47
N PHE A 331 6.44 1.98 -20.22
CA PHE A 331 6.97 1.28 -21.39
C PHE A 331 7.40 2.28 -22.48
N PHE A 332 6.54 3.25 -22.79
CA PHE A 332 6.86 4.32 -23.74
C PHE A 332 8.08 5.12 -23.28
N LEU A 333 8.15 5.51 -22.01
CA LEU A 333 9.32 6.19 -21.43
C LEU A 333 10.59 5.35 -21.59
N ARG A 334 10.51 4.04 -21.34
CA ARG A 334 11.63 3.11 -21.50
C ARG A 334 12.11 3.01 -22.95
N VAL A 335 11.20 3.03 -23.92
CA VAL A 335 11.49 3.07 -25.35
C VAL A 335 12.13 4.40 -25.73
N MET A 336 11.59 5.52 -25.24
CA MET A 336 12.14 6.86 -25.50
C MET A 336 13.55 7.04 -24.97
N VAL A 337 13.84 6.61 -23.73
CA VAL A 337 15.20 6.66 -23.17
C VAL A 337 16.20 5.84 -24.01
N TRP A 338 15.73 4.78 -24.68
CA TRP A 338 16.55 3.97 -25.58
C TRP A 338 16.70 4.57 -26.99
N LEU A 339 15.63 5.17 -27.51
CA LEU A 339 15.53 5.68 -28.88
C LEU A 339 16.15 7.07 -29.03
N VAL A 340 15.90 7.98 -28.08
CA VAL A 340 16.33 9.39 -28.14
C VAL A 340 17.85 9.54 -28.31
N PRO A 341 18.72 8.84 -27.55
CA PRO A 341 20.16 8.93 -27.76
C PRO A 341 20.63 8.41 -29.12
N ARG A 342 19.92 7.41 -29.68
CA ARG A 342 20.22 6.81 -30.99
C ARG A 342 19.80 7.72 -32.14
N LEU A 343 18.61 8.29 -32.08
CA LEU A 343 18.10 9.22 -33.09
C LEU A 343 18.90 10.52 -33.11
N MET A 344 19.26 11.05 -31.93
CA MET A 344 20.06 12.28 -31.83
C MET A 344 21.53 12.08 -32.18
N ARG A 345 21.99 10.85 -32.51
CA ARG A 345 23.40 10.50 -32.81
C ARG A 345 24.40 11.06 -31.77
N THR A 346 23.96 11.11 -30.51
CA THR A 346 24.76 11.66 -29.39
C THR A 346 25.65 10.60 -28.75
N ARG A 347 25.52 9.36 -29.19
CA ARG A 347 26.44 8.28 -28.88
C ARG A 347 27.51 8.30 -29.96
N GLU A 348 28.70 8.76 -29.63
CA GLU A 348 29.87 8.31 -30.40
C GLU A 348 29.92 6.79 -30.23
N ASP A 349 29.98 6.07 -31.35
CA ASP A 349 30.23 4.64 -31.36
C ASP A 349 31.67 4.40 -30.88
N GLY A 350 31.91 4.56 -29.57
CA GLY A 350 33.14 4.12 -28.95
C GLY A 350 33.34 2.62 -29.26
N PRO A 351 34.59 2.15 -29.44
CA PRO A 351 34.87 0.77 -29.80
C PRO A 351 34.07 -0.13 -28.87
N ARG A 352 33.23 -1.01 -29.45
CA ARG A 352 32.28 -1.87 -28.73
C ARG A 352 33.01 -2.49 -27.55
N ALA A 353 32.81 -1.93 -26.36
CA ALA A 353 33.34 -2.52 -25.14
C ALA A 353 32.78 -3.94 -25.12
N ILE A 354 33.66 -4.93 -25.19
CA ILE A 354 33.28 -6.34 -25.09
C ILE A 354 32.50 -6.41 -23.77
N LEU A 355 31.18 -6.58 -23.87
CA LEU A 355 30.33 -6.67 -22.69
C LEU A 355 30.92 -7.80 -21.85
N PRO A 356 31.22 -7.57 -20.56
CA PRO A 356 31.64 -8.66 -19.70
C PRO A 356 30.59 -9.77 -19.81
N PRO A 357 30.99 -11.05 -19.87
CA PRO A 357 30.05 -12.14 -20.02
C PRO A 357 28.97 -12.02 -18.95
N VAL A 358 27.71 -12.10 -19.38
CA VAL A 358 26.55 -11.96 -18.49
C VAL A 358 26.75 -12.89 -17.30
N SER A 359 26.79 -12.33 -16.09
CA SER A 359 27.08 -13.11 -14.89
C SER A 359 26.11 -14.29 -14.80
N ALA A 360 26.61 -15.46 -14.41
CA ALA A 360 25.79 -16.67 -14.31
C ALA A 360 24.54 -16.41 -13.44
N ALA A 361 24.69 -15.64 -12.35
CA ALA A 361 23.59 -15.21 -11.50
C ALA A 361 22.50 -14.43 -12.25
N LEU A 362 22.86 -13.49 -13.14
CA LEU A 362 21.87 -12.74 -13.91
C LEU A 362 21.18 -13.65 -14.95
N ARG A 363 21.92 -14.55 -15.59
CA ARG A 363 21.35 -15.53 -16.54
C ARG A 363 20.33 -16.45 -15.85
N TRP A 364 20.68 -17.02 -14.70
CA TRP A 364 19.78 -17.87 -13.93
C TRP A 364 18.56 -17.13 -13.40
N ARG A 365 18.71 -15.86 -12.99
CA ARG A 365 17.56 -15.01 -12.61
C ARG A 365 16.63 -14.77 -13.80
N THR A 366 17.15 -14.43 -14.98
CA THR A 366 16.34 -14.23 -16.18
C THR A 366 15.64 -15.51 -16.62
N VAL A 367 16.34 -16.65 -16.60
CA VAL A 367 15.75 -17.97 -16.89
C VAL A 367 14.67 -18.31 -15.87
N GLY A 368 14.89 -18.04 -14.59
CA GLY A 368 13.89 -18.25 -13.54
C GLY A 368 12.64 -17.38 -13.75
N VAL A 369 12.81 -16.10 -14.11
CA VAL A 369 11.69 -15.20 -14.40
C VAL A 369 10.93 -15.63 -15.66
N LEU A 370 11.63 -15.94 -16.76
CA LEU A 370 11.00 -16.36 -18.00
C LEU A 370 10.34 -17.75 -17.87
N GLY A 371 11.01 -18.68 -17.18
CA GLY A 371 10.46 -20.01 -16.89
C GLY A 371 9.24 -19.94 -15.98
N GLY A 372 9.28 -19.10 -14.95
CA GLY A 372 8.12 -18.83 -14.10
C GLY A 372 6.95 -18.22 -14.89
N LEU A 373 7.23 -17.24 -15.76
CA LEU A 373 6.22 -16.66 -16.65
C LEU A 373 5.62 -17.71 -17.58
N ALA A 374 6.46 -18.53 -18.23
CA ALA A 374 6.01 -19.59 -19.13
C ALA A 374 5.15 -20.64 -18.40
N LEU A 375 5.54 -21.02 -17.18
CA LEU A 375 4.76 -21.95 -16.35
C LEU A 375 3.39 -21.37 -15.99
N VAL A 376 3.34 -20.12 -15.54
CA VAL A 376 2.07 -19.44 -15.22
C VAL A 376 1.18 -19.37 -16.45
N LEU A 377 1.74 -19.03 -17.61
CA LEU A 377 1.00 -19.00 -18.87
C LEU A 377 0.51 -20.40 -19.27
N ALA A 378 1.33 -21.44 -19.13
CA ALA A 378 0.94 -22.81 -19.47
C ALA A 378 -0.20 -23.32 -18.57
N VAL A 379 -0.11 -23.10 -17.26
CA VAL A 379 -1.16 -23.48 -16.29
C VAL A 379 -2.44 -22.70 -16.56
N ALA A 380 -2.34 -21.38 -16.77
CA ALA A 380 -3.51 -20.55 -17.06
C ALA A 380 -4.19 -20.97 -18.37
N ASN A 381 -3.44 -21.10 -19.48
CA ASN A 381 -4.00 -21.50 -20.77
C ASN A 381 -4.53 -22.94 -20.75
N GLY A 382 -3.87 -23.87 -20.06
CA GLY A 382 -4.37 -25.23 -19.86
C GLY A 382 -5.71 -25.24 -19.10
N SER A 383 -5.84 -24.40 -18.07
CA SER A 383 -7.10 -24.25 -17.34
C SER A 383 -8.22 -23.62 -18.18
N ILE A 384 -7.88 -22.70 -19.09
CA ILE A 384 -8.82 -22.09 -20.04
C ILE A 384 -9.31 -23.16 -21.02
N TRP A 385 -8.37 -23.89 -21.63
CA TRP A 385 -8.70 -24.96 -22.59
C TRP A 385 -9.61 -26.03 -21.99
N GLN A 386 -9.34 -26.48 -20.75
CA GLN A 386 -10.19 -27.45 -20.06
C GLN A 386 -11.62 -26.91 -19.84
N ARG A 387 -11.77 -25.64 -19.48
CA ARG A 387 -13.07 -25.00 -19.28
C ARG A 387 -13.82 -24.75 -20.58
N GLU A 388 -13.13 -24.35 -21.65
CA GLU A 388 -13.72 -24.23 -22.99
C GLU A 388 -14.22 -25.57 -23.52
N GLN A 389 -13.45 -26.65 -23.31
CA GLN A 389 -13.88 -27.99 -23.68
C GLN A 389 -15.16 -28.40 -22.94
N LEU A 390 -15.26 -28.09 -21.64
CA LEU A 390 -16.48 -28.31 -20.85
C LEU A 390 -17.67 -27.47 -21.34
N LEU A 391 -17.43 -26.21 -21.73
CA LEU A 391 -18.46 -25.34 -22.31
C LEU A 391 -19.01 -25.88 -23.64
N GLY A 392 -18.12 -26.42 -24.50
CA GLY A 392 -18.50 -26.95 -25.81
C GLY A 392 -19.14 -28.34 -25.78
N SER A 393 -18.65 -29.23 -24.91
CA SER A 393 -19.09 -30.64 -24.84
C SER A 393 -20.08 -30.96 -23.71
N GLY A 394 -20.22 -30.07 -22.73
CA GLY A 394 -21.09 -30.29 -21.57
C GLY A 394 -22.57 -30.19 -21.90
N ARG A 395 -23.38 -31.00 -21.23
CA ARG A 395 -24.84 -31.00 -21.34
C ARG A 395 -25.42 -29.79 -20.62
N VAL A 396 -26.35 -29.09 -21.25
CA VAL A 396 -27.04 -27.92 -20.67
C VAL A 396 -27.99 -28.40 -19.58
N VAL A 397 -27.94 -27.81 -18.39
CA VAL A 397 -28.86 -28.05 -17.28
C VAL A 397 -29.23 -26.70 -16.67
N ILE A 398 -30.53 -26.41 -16.52
CA ILE A 398 -30.97 -25.18 -15.86
C ILE A 398 -31.33 -25.50 -14.41
N LEU A 399 -30.81 -24.73 -13.44
CA LEU A 399 -31.18 -24.87 -12.02
C LEU A 399 -31.83 -23.60 -11.49
N GLU A 400 -32.85 -23.77 -10.66
CA GLU A 400 -33.52 -22.67 -9.98
C GLU A 400 -32.66 -22.10 -8.83
N LEU A 401 -32.67 -20.77 -8.71
CA LEU A 401 -32.00 -20.03 -7.65
C LEU A 401 -32.94 -19.84 -6.47
N ALA A 402 -32.44 -20.07 -5.26
CA ALA A 402 -33.12 -19.65 -4.04
C ALA A 402 -33.04 -18.12 -3.90
N PRO A 403 -33.89 -17.48 -3.09
CA PRO A 403 -33.75 -16.07 -2.75
C PRO A 403 -32.40 -15.85 -2.05
N VAL A 404 -31.57 -14.93 -2.55
CA VAL A 404 -30.27 -14.62 -1.94
C VAL A 404 -30.01 -13.12 -1.93
N ASP A 405 -29.41 -12.64 -0.84
CA ASP A 405 -28.95 -11.26 -0.68
C ASP A 405 -27.77 -10.95 -1.63
N PRO A 406 -27.85 -9.88 -2.44
CA PRO A 406 -26.93 -9.66 -3.56
C PRO A 406 -25.66 -8.87 -3.20
N ARG A 407 -25.13 -8.90 -1.97
CA ARG A 407 -24.05 -7.96 -1.59
C ARG A 407 -22.85 -8.56 -0.88
N SER A 408 -21.67 -8.20 -1.38
CA SER A 408 -20.46 -8.04 -0.58
C SER A 408 -19.65 -6.88 -1.13
N LEU A 409 -19.37 -5.94 -0.24
CA LEU A 409 -18.70 -4.68 -0.52
C LEU A 409 -17.25 -4.85 -1.03
N MET A 410 -16.64 -6.01 -0.81
CA MET A 410 -15.18 -6.18 -0.83
C MET A 410 -14.64 -6.88 -2.08
N GLN A 411 -15.47 -7.57 -2.87
CA GLN A 411 -15.02 -8.34 -4.05
C GLN A 411 -15.55 -7.80 -5.39
N GLY A 412 -16.28 -6.67 -5.36
CA GLY A 412 -17.00 -6.11 -6.50
C GLY A 412 -18.47 -6.53 -6.54
N ASP A 413 -19.17 -6.13 -7.59
CA ASP A 413 -20.57 -6.48 -7.83
C ASP A 413 -20.70 -7.98 -8.16
N TYR A 414 -21.19 -8.75 -7.19
CA TYR A 414 -21.54 -10.14 -7.39
C TYR A 414 -22.82 -10.50 -6.66
N MET A 415 -23.55 -11.46 -7.22
CA MET A 415 -24.71 -12.05 -6.58
C MET A 415 -24.29 -13.34 -5.91
N ALA A 416 -24.51 -13.44 -4.59
CA ALA A 416 -24.35 -14.71 -3.91
C ALA A 416 -25.38 -15.69 -4.48
N LEU A 417 -24.92 -16.89 -4.84
CA LEU A 417 -25.75 -17.92 -5.46
C LEU A 417 -26.01 -19.03 -4.47
N THR A 418 -27.29 -19.34 -4.30
CA THR A 418 -27.76 -20.54 -3.63
C THR A 418 -28.74 -21.22 -4.56
N PHE A 419 -28.46 -22.45 -4.98
CA PHE A 419 -29.36 -23.20 -5.85
C PHE A 419 -30.42 -23.93 -5.01
N ALA A 420 -31.66 -23.99 -5.50
CA ALA A 420 -32.74 -24.73 -4.86
C ALA A 420 -32.36 -26.21 -4.65
N ALA A 421 -31.68 -26.81 -5.62
CA ALA A 421 -31.13 -28.16 -5.53
C ALA A 421 -30.20 -28.36 -4.32
N GLY A 422 -29.43 -27.34 -3.91
CA GLY A 422 -28.55 -27.42 -2.73
C GLY A 422 -29.32 -27.50 -1.41
N ARG A 423 -30.44 -26.78 -1.31
CA ARG A 423 -31.36 -26.89 -0.16
C ARG A 423 -32.05 -28.25 -0.13
N GLU A 424 -32.39 -28.79 -1.29
CA GLU A 424 -33.00 -30.11 -1.42
C GLU A 424 -32.05 -31.24 -1.01
N VAL A 425 -30.76 -31.15 -1.35
CA VAL A 425 -29.71 -32.06 -0.81
C VAL A 425 -29.68 -32.01 0.71
N THR A 426 -29.69 -30.79 1.26
CA THR A 426 -29.65 -30.57 2.70
C THR A 426 -30.89 -31.17 3.38
N ARG A 427 -32.07 -31.06 2.75
CA ARG A 427 -33.31 -31.69 3.24
C ARG A 427 -33.25 -33.22 3.15
N LEU A 428 -32.89 -33.78 2.00
CA LEU A 428 -32.82 -35.23 1.78
C LEU A 428 -31.83 -35.91 2.74
N ARG A 429 -30.73 -35.23 3.07
CA ARG A 429 -29.75 -35.73 4.04
C ARG A 429 -30.24 -35.63 5.50
N LYS A 430 -31.06 -34.62 5.82
CA LYS A 430 -31.75 -34.52 7.12
C LYS A 430 -32.81 -35.60 7.28
N ASP A 431 -33.65 -35.85 6.27
CA ASP A 431 -34.69 -36.90 6.33
C ASP A 431 -34.09 -38.32 6.37
N GLY A 432 -32.92 -38.54 5.76
CA GLY A 432 -32.18 -39.80 5.86
C GLY A 432 -31.50 -40.02 7.21
N SER A 433 -31.23 -38.96 7.96
CA SER A 433 -30.64 -39.01 9.30
C SER A 433 -31.75 -39.18 10.34
N ARG A 434 -32.09 -40.42 10.67
CA ARG A 434 -33.17 -40.81 11.61
C ARG A 434 -33.03 -40.32 13.06
N ASP A 435 -32.06 -39.45 13.37
CA ASP A 435 -31.81 -38.98 14.73
C ASP A 435 -32.18 -37.49 14.88
N PRO A 436 -33.33 -37.16 15.51
CA PRO A 436 -33.79 -35.79 15.69
C PRO A 436 -32.93 -34.96 16.66
N ALA A 437 -31.88 -35.55 17.26
CA ALA A 437 -30.98 -34.88 18.19
C ALA A 437 -29.73 -34.24 17.55
N LEU A 438 -29.46 -34.48 16.26
CA LEU A 438 -28.24 -33.98 15.61
C LEU A 438 -28.39 -32.51 15.19
N THR A 439 -27.43 -31.68 15.59
CA THR A 439 -27.39 -30.26 15.19
C THR A 439 -27.00 -30.12 13.71
N GLN A 440 -27.32 -28.97 13.10
CA GLN A 440 -27.10 -28.71 11.67
C GLN A 440 -25.64 -28.91 11.23
N ASP A 441 -24.68 -28.64 12.11
CA ASP A 441 -23.25 -28.82 11.87
C ASP A 441 -22.80 -30.30 11.92
N GLU A 442 -23.47 -31.13 12.73
CA GLU A 442 -23.11 -32.55 12.90
C GLU A 442 -23.56 -33.42 11.71
N VAL A 443 -24.71 -33.13 11.11
CA VAL A 443 -25.23 -33.85 9.91
C VAL A 443 -24.41 -33.53 8.65
N LEU A 444 -23.87 -32.32 8.55
CA LEU A 444 -23.04 -31.89 7.42
C LEU A 444 -21.60 -32.44 7.52
N ASN A 445 -21.09 -32.65 8.73
CA ASN A 445 -19.72 -33.12 8.96
C ASN A 445 -19.49 -34.63 8.72
N TYR A 446 -20.53 -35.45 8.56
CA TYR A 446 -20.39 -36.91 8.61
C TYR A 446 -20.16 -37.62 7.27
N GLU A 447 -20.34 -36.96 6.12
CA GLU A 447 -20.31 -37.63 4.81
C GLU A 447 -19.58 -36.78 3.74
N PRO A 448 -18.65 -37.38 2.97
CA PRO A 448 -17.84 -36.69 1.96
C PRO A 448 -18.66 -36.14 0.79
N ASP A 449 -18.03 -35.28 -0.02
CA ASP A 449 -18.55 -34.77 -1.30
C ASP A 449 -19.24 -35.88 -2.13
N GLY A 450 -20.34 -35.56 -2.82
CA GLY A 450 -21.14 -36.55 -3.56
C GLY A 450 -21.64 -36.06 -4.92
N TYR A 451 -22.40 -36.91 -5.58
CA TYR A 451 -23.05 -36.63 -6.86
C TYR A 451 -24.56 -36.62 -6.72
N LEU A 452 -25.18 -35.73 -7.46
CA LEU A 452 -26.61 -35.55 -7.49
C LEU A 452 -27.13 -35.88 -8.88
N VAL A 453 -28.13 -36.75 -8.97
CA VAL A 453 -28.73 -37.11 -10.25
C VAL A 453 -29.90 -36.19 -10.53
N LEU A 454 -29.82 -35.47 -11.65
CA LEU A 454 -30.85 -34.57 -12.13
C LEU A 454 -31.63 -35.21 -13.27
N ALA A 455 -32.96 -35.10 -13.22
CA ALA A 455 -33.84 -35.26 -14.37
C ALA A 455 -34.30 -33.89 -14.87
N GLN A 456 -34.25 -33.67 -16.18
CA GLN A 456 -34.70 -32.43 -16.80
C GLN A 456 -36.20 -32.47 -17.08
N ASP A 457 -36.90 -31.39 -16.79
CA ASP A 457 -38.27 -31.17 -17.25
C ASP A 457 -38.31 -30.79 -18.74
N GLU A 458 -39.51 -30.67 -19.32
CA GLU A 458 -39.72 -30.27 -20.72
C GLU A 458 -39.16 -28.86 -21.06
N ARG A 459 -38.82 -28.06 -20.04
CA ARG A 459 -38.22 -26.73 -20.15
C ARG A 459 -36.71 -26.74 -19.89
N GLY A 460 -36.11 -27.91 -19.68
CA GLY A 460 -34.67 -28.08 -19.41
C GLY A 460 -34.24 -27.81 -17.96
N VAL A 461 -35.19 -27.60 -17.05
CA VAL A 461 -34.93 -27.36 -15.62
C VAL A 461 -34.68 -28.70 -14.91
N GLY A 462 -33.51 -28.82 -14.28
CA GLY A 462 -33.09 -30.01 -13.55
C GLY A 462 -33.76 -30.11 -12.17
N LYS A 463 -34.52 -31.19 -11.95
CA LYS A 463 -35.06 -31.57 -10.64
C LYS A 463 -34.19 -32.66 -10.00
N VAL A 464 -33.99 -32.57 -8.70
CA VAL A 464 -33.21 -33.54 -7.92
C VAL A 464 -33.99 -34.86 -7.83
N LEU A 465 -33.41 -35.97 -8.31
CA LEU A 465 -34.00 -37.30 -8.15
C LEU A 465 -33.43 -38.04 -6.93
N ARG A 466 -32.10 -38.10 -6.84
CA ARG A 466 -31.39 -38.86 -5.81
C ARG A 466 -29.94 -38.39 -5.62
N ILE A 467 -29.37 -38.76 -4.48
CA ILE A 467 -27.95 -38.57 -4.14
C ILE A 467 -27.22 -39.91 -4.34
N GLN A 468 -26.02 -39.88 -4.92
CA GLN A 468 -25.19 -41.06 -5.14
C GLN A 468 -23.69 -40.76 -4.93
N PRO A 469 -22.89 -41.76 -4.51
CA PRO A 469 -21.47 -41.57 -4.22
C PRO A 469 -20.58 -41.47 -5.47
N GLY A 470 -21.04 -41.95 -6.63
CA GLY A 470 -20.30 -41.93 -7.90
C GLY A 470 -21.11 -41.36 -9.06
N THR A 471 -20.54 -41.29 -10.26
CA THR A 471 -21.27 -40.80 -11.47
C THR A 471 -22.20 -41.85 -12.09
N GLN A 472 -22.04 -43.12 -11.71
CA GLN A 472 -22.85 -44.26 -12.14
C GLN A 472 -23.45 -44.96 -10.91
N PRO A 473 -24.61 -45.64 -11.05
CA PRO A 473 -25.42 -45.86 -12.26
C PRO A 473 -26.36 -44.68 -12.60
N ARG A 474 -26.55 -44.42 -13.90
CA ARG A 474 -27.49 -43.41 -14.42
C ARG A 474 -28.31 -43.99 -15.57
N ALA A 475 -29.59 -43.66 -15.65
CA ALA A 475 -30.46 -43.98 -16.78
C ALA A 475 -30.26 -42.99 -17.94
N ASP A 476 -30.68 -43.36 -19.15
CA ASP A 476 -30.61 -42.45 -20.30
C ASP A 476 -31.45 -41.19 -20.05
N GLY A 477 -30.79 -40.03 -20.10
CA GLY A 477 -31.41 -38.73 -19.80
C GLY A 477 -31.06 -38.14 -18.43
N GLU A 478 -30.46 -38.91 -17.54
CA GLU A 478 -30.04 -38.44 -16.21
C GLU A 478 -28.66 -37.76 -16.24
N VAL A 479 -28.53 -36.64 -15.52
CA VAL A 479 -27.28 -35.87 -15.46
C VAL A 479 -26.68 -35.90 -14.06
N PRO A 480 -25.46 -36.46 -13.86
CA PRO A 480 -24.79 -36.41 -12.57
C PRO A 480 -24.17 -35.02 -12.36
N LEU A 481 -24.43 -34.40 -11.22
CA LEU A 481 -23.90 -33.09 -10.84
C LEU A 481 -23.17 -33.20 -9.51
N ARG A 482 -21.88 -32.85 -9.48
CA ARG A 482 -21.08 -32.89 -8.26
C ARG A 482 -21.47 -31.75 -7.31
N TYR A 483 -21.70 -32.08 -6.04
CA TYR A 483 -21.83 -31.10 -4.96
C TYR A 483 -20.68 -31.24 -3.97
N ARG A 484 -20.39 -30.14 -3.26
CA ARG A 484 -19.39 -30.12 -2.18
C ARG A 484 -20.01 -29.62 -0.89
N VAL A 485 -19.75 -30.31 0.21
CA VAL A 485 -20.18 -29.87 1.54
C VAL A 485 -19.11 -28.97 2.13
N ARG A 486 -19.51 -27.81 2.66
CA ARG A 486 -18.65 -26.83 3.35
C ARG A 486 -19.39 -26.30 4.58
N ASP A 487 -18.68 -25.64 5.48
CA ASP A 487 -19.20 -25.12 6.77
C ASP A 487 -20.49 -24.29 6.64
N ASN A 488 -20.74 -23.67 5.48
CA ASN A 488 -21.92 -22.83 5.23
C ASN A 488 -22.99 -23.49 4.31
N GLY A 489 -23.02 -24.82 4.26
CA GLY A 489 -24.02 -25.62 3.52
C GLY A 489 -23.50 -26.31 2.25
N VAL A 490 -24.43 -26.85 1.46
CA VAL A 490 -24.13 -27.58 0.21
C VAL A 490 -23.86 -26.61 -0.94
N ARG A 491 -22.66 -26.65 -1.50
CA ARG A 491 -22.27 -25.85 -2.67
C ARG A 491 -22.38 -26.66 -3.96
N ILE A 492 -23.06 -26.09 -4.94
CA ILE A 492 -23.21 -26.62 -6.29
C ILE A 492 -22.52 -25.65 -7.24
N VAL A 493 -21.47 -26.10 -7.94
CA VAL A 493 -20.67 -25.31 -8.90
C VAL A 493 -19.96 -24.10 -8.31
N THR A 494 -20.69 -23.03 -8.00
CA THR A 494 -20.21 -21.76 -7.47
C THR A 494 -21.19 -21.21 -6.44
N ASN A 495 -20.70 -20.42 -5.50
CA ASN A 495 -21.50 -19.68 -4.52
C ASN A 495 -21.67 -18.20 -4.89
N ALA A 496 -21.13 -17.77 -6.03
CA ALA A 496 -21.22 -16.38 -6.48
C ALA A 496 -21.20 -16.29 -8.01
N TYR A 497 -21.92 -15.31 -8.56
CA TYR A 497 -21.85 -14.88 -9.94
C TYR A 497 -21.39 -13.44 -10.00
N PHE A 498 -20.23 -13.22 -10.62
CA PHE A 498 -19.62 -11.89 -10.78
C PHE A 498 -20.10 -11.26 -12.08
N PHE A 499 -20.51 -9.99 -12.01
CA PHE A 499 -20.95 -9.23 -13.18
C PHE A 499 -20.28 -7.85 -13.19
N PRO A 500 -20.29 -7.15 -14.33
CA PRO A 500 -19.73 -5.80 -14.42
C PRO A 500 -20.36 -4.86 -13.39
N GLU A 501 -19.52 -4.03 -12.77
CA GLU A 501 -19.92 -3.02 -11.80
C GLU A 501 -21.03 -2.11 -12.36
N GLY A 502 -22.10 -1.91 -11.60
CA GLY A 502 -23.28 -1.15 -11.98
C GLY A 502 -24.40 -1.97 -12.65
N GLN A 503 -24.21 -3.26 -12.92
CA GLN A 503 -25.25 -4.13 -13.49
C GLN A 503 -26.07 -4.90 -12.44
N ALA A 504 -25.92 -4.60 -11.15
CA ALA A 504 -26.62 -5.29 -10.07
C ALA A 504 -28.15 -5.41 -10.30
N LYS A 505 -28.81 -4.29 -10.65
CA LYS A 505 -30.26 -4.28 -10.90
C LYS A 505 -30.71 -5.20 -12.04
N ARG A 506 -29.82 -5.45 -13.03
CA ARG A 506 -30.11 -6.33 -14.16
C ARG A 506 -30.13 -7.80 -13.75
N TYR A 507 -29.22 -8.19 -12.87
CA TYR A 507 -29.09 -9.58 -12.42
C TYR A 507 -29.91 -9.90 -11.17
N GLU A 508 -30.41 -8.89 -10.44
CA GLU A 508 -31.29 -9.06 -9.27
C GLU A 508 -32.59 -9.83 -9.60
N VAL A 509 -33.08 -9.74 -10.84
CA VAL A 509 -34.28 -10.45 -11.30
C VAL A 509 -34.02 -11.89 -11.74
N ALA A 510 -32.78 -12.38 -11.65
CA ALA A 510 -32.43 -13.74 -12.06
C ALA A 510 -33.13 -14.78 -11.19
N ARG A 511 -33.76 -15.77 -11.85
CA ARG A 511 -34.45 -16.90 -11.20
C ARG A 511 -33.82 -18.24 -11.49
N PHE A 512 -33.06 -18.36 -12.58
CA PHE A 512 -32.39 -19.61 -12.94
C PHE A 512 -30.93 -19.36 -13.33
N GLY A 513 -30.10 -20.39 -13.18
CA GLY A 513 -28.73 -20.44 -13.70
C GLY A 513 -28.59 -21.56 -14.73
N GLU A 514 -28.03 -21.24 -15.89
CA GLU A 514 -27.72 -22.23 -16.92
C GLU A 514 -26.32 -22.81 -16.67
N LEU A 515 -26.25 -24.13 -16.45
CA LEU A 515 -25.04 -24.88 -16.19
C LEU A 515 -24.67 -25.76 -17.39
N ARG A 516 -23.37 -25.91 -17.64
CA ARG A 516 -22.81 -26.95 -18.51
C ARG A 516 -22.18 -28.03 -17.66
N VAL A 517 -22.72 -29.24 -17.74
CA VAL A 517 -22.29 -30.38 -16.92
C VAL A 517 -21.55 -31.40 -17.77
N GLY A 518 -20.33 -31.76 -17.37
CA GLY A 518 -19.51 -32.78 -17.99
C GLY A 518 -19.87 -34.18 -17.50
N GLU A 519 -19.35 -35.21 -18.17
CA GLU A 519 -19.63 -36.61 -17.82
C GLU A 519 -19.10 -37.00 -16.43
N ASN A 520 -18.04 -36.33 -15.99
CA ASN A 520 -17.43 -36.45 -14.66
C ASN A 520 -18.23 -35.75 -13.55
N GLY A 521 -19.37 -35.12 -13.88
CA GLY A 521 -20.22 -34.33 -13.00
C GLY A 521 -19.66 -32.97 -12.60
N GLU A 522 -18.53 -32.56 -13.18
CA GLU A 522 -18.05 -31.18 -13.08
C GLU A 522 -18.97 -30.28 -13.88
N ALA A 523 -19.34 -29.14 -13.30
CA ALA A 523 -20.27 -28.23 -13.93
C ALA A 523 -19.77 -26.80 -13.84
N LEU A 524 -20.13 -26.01 -14.85
CA LEU A 524 -19.76 -24.61 -14.99
C LEU A 524 -21.00 -23.77 -15.25
N LEU A 525 -21.18 -22.70 -14.47
CA LEU A 525 -22.25 -21.73 -14.67
C LEU A 525 -21.91 -20.82 -15.84
N VAL A 526 -22.77 -20.81 -16.85
CA VAL A 526 -22.57 -20.08 -18.11
C VAL A 526 -23.24 -18.72 -18.08
N ARG A 527 -24.51 -18.68 -17.66
CA ARG A 527 -25.31 -17.44 -17.66
C ARG A 527 -26.46 -17.51 -16.67
N MET A 528 -26.96 -16.34 -16.34
CA MET A 528 -28.15 -16.15 -15.51
C MET A 528 -29.37 -15.97 -16.40
N LEU A 529 -30.51 -16.54 -16.00
CA LEU A 529 -31.76 -16.48 -16.73
C LEU A 529 -32.84 -15.80 -15.90
N GLY A 530 -33.68 -15.00 -16.57
CA GLY A 530 -34.88 -14.40 -16.00
C GLY A 530 -35.99 -15.42 -15.73
N ALA A 531 -37.13 -14.94 -15.23
CA ALA A 531 -38.31 -15.78 -15.01
C ALA A 531 -38.89 -16.39 -16.31
N ASP A 532 -38.59 -15.76 -17.45
CA ASP A 532 -38.96 -16.16 -18.81
C ASP A 532 -37.95 -17.12 -19.47
N LEU A 533 -36.95 -17.61 -18.71
CA LEU A 533 -35.84 -18.43 -19.19
C LEU A 533 -34.97 -17.75 -20.27
N GLN A 534 -35.08 -16.42 -20.43
CA GLN A 534 -34.22 -15.67 -21.32
C GLN A 534 -32.91 -15.27 -20.63
N PRO A 535 -31.79 -15.20 -21.37
CA PRO A 535 -30.53 -14.69 -20.86
C PRO A 535 -30.64 -13.25 -20.36
N LEU A 536 -30.17 -13.01 -19.13
CA LEU A 536 -30.09 -11.67 -18.56
C LEU A 536 -28.88 -10.91 -19.04
#